data_AF-A0AAW6EYN2-F1
#
_entry.id   AF-A0AAW6EYN2-F1
#
_cell.length_a   1.000
_cell.length_b   1.000
_cell.length_c   1.000
_cell.angle_alpha   90.00
_cell.angle_beta   90.00
_cell.angle_gamma   90.00
#
_symmetry.space_group_name_H-M   'P 1'
#
loop_
_entity.id
_entity.type
_entity.pdbx_description
1 polymer ?
#
loop_
_entity_poly.entity_id
_entity_poly.type
_entity_poly.pdbx_seq_one_letter_code
_entity_poly.pdbx_strand_id
1 'polypeptide(L)' 'MGNVSIRECNDYGYESVKHAISKNLEDLGGLEKYIKPNSKVLIKPNLLMKKVLKKQQLLIQW' A
#
# COMPACT_ATOMS: atom_id res chain seq x y z
N MET A 1 1.89 23.24 -8.81
CA MET A 1 1.41 22.40 -7.69
C MET A 1 0.95 21.06 -8.24
N GLY A 2 1.26 19.95 -7.57
CA GLY A 2 0.87 18.60 -8.01
C GLY A 2 -0.50 18.20 -7.49
N ASN A 3 -1.23 17.36 -8.23
CA ASN A 3 -2.48 16.76 -7.75
C ASN A 3 -2.18 15.71 -6.69
N VAL A 4 -2.92 15.77 -5.59
CA VAL A 4 -2.81 14.83 -4.46
C VAL A 4 -4.21 14.29 -4.17
N SER A 5 -4.33 12.98 -3.96
CA SER A 5 -5.55 12.36 -3.41
C SER A 5 -5.27 11.84 -2.00
N ILE A 6 -6.25 12.02 -1.11
CA ILE A 6 -6.26 11.52 0.26
C ILE A 6 -7.65 10.96 0.50
N ARG A 7 -7.72 9.72 0.99
CA ARG A 7 -8.98 9.03 1.31
C ARG A 7 -8.89 8.41 2.70
N GLU A 8 -10.00 8.44 3.42
CA GLU A 8 -10.15 7.76 4.70
C GLU A 8 -10.13 6.23 4.49
N CYS A 9 -9.46 5.52 5.41
CA CYS A 9 -9.42 4.07 5.46
C CYS A 9 -9.54 3.66 6.93
N ASN A 10 -10.73 3.18 7.31
CA ASN A 10 -11.10 2.99 8.71
C ASN A 10 -10.31 1.89 9.42
N ASP A 11 -9.79 0.93 8.64
CA ASP A 11 -8.99 -0.18 9.15
C ASP A 11 -7.98 -0.66 8.10
N TYR A 12 -7.01 -1.48 8.55
CA TYR A 12 -6.02 -2.11 7.68
C TYR A 12 -6.48 -3.48 7.15
N GLY A 13 -7.79 -3.75 7.14
CA GLY A 13 -8.38 -4.92 6.51
C GLY A 13 -8.14 -4.89 5.00
N TYR A 14 -7.94 -6.07 4.41
CA TYR A 14 -7.56 -6.17 3.00
C TYR A 14 -8.54 -5.45 2.06
N GLU A 15 -9.85 -5.64 2.25
CA GLU A 15 -10.87 -5.01 1.41
C GLU A 15 -10.94 -3.49 1.62
N SER A 16 -10.85 -3.00 2.86
CA SER A 16 -10.83 -1.57 3.18
C SER A 16 -9.64 -0.87 2.53
N VAL A 17 -8.45 -1.47 2.64
CA VAL A 17 -7.21 -0.96 2.03
C VAL A 17 -7.30 -0.99 0.51
N LYS A 18 -7.73 -2.12 -0.07
CA LYS A 18 -7.90 -2.28 -1.52
C LYS A 18 -8.86 -1.22 -2.07
N HIS A 19 -10.01 -1.02 -1.42
CA HIS A 19 -10.98 -0.01 -1.83
C HIS A 19 -10.39 1.41 -1.79
N ALA A 20 -9.76 1.80 -0.69
CA ALA A 20 -9.15 3.12 -0.55
C ALA A 20 -8.03 3.37 -1.58
N ILE A 21 -7.19 2.37 -1.86
CA ILE A 21 -6.13 2.46 -2.87
C ILE A 21 -6.72 2.57 -4.28
N SER A 22 -7.72 1.74 -4.62
CA SER A 22 -8.39 1.82 -5.93
C SER A 22 -8.98 3.21 -6.18
N LYS A 23 -9.67 3.80 -5.18
CA LYS A 23 -10.21 5.16 -5.29
C LYS A 23 -9.13 6.24 -5.42
N ASN A 24 -8.02 6.11 -4.71
CA ASN A 24 -6.89 7.03 -4.88
C ASN A 24 -6.33 7.00 -6.31
N LEU A 25 -6.21 5.81 -6.90
CA LEU A 25 -5.72 5.68 -8.28
C LEU A 25 -6.72 6.29 -9.27
N GLU A 26 -8.03 6.05 -9.08
CA GLU A 26 -9.10 6.67 -9.89
C GLU A 26 -9.05 8.21 -9.83
N ASP A 27 -8.90 8.80 -8.63
CA ASP A 27 -8.82 10.26 -8.46
C ASP A 27 -7.63 10.91 -9.21
N LEU A 28 -6.55 10.15 -9.39
CA LEU A 28 -5.37 10.59 -10.13
C LEU A 28 -5.49 10.38 -11.66
N GLY A 29 -6.61 9.82 -12.11
CA GLY A 29 -6.94 9.55 -13.50
C GLY A 29 -6.74 8.10 -13.93
N GLY A 30 -6.70 7.16 -12.99
CA GLY A 30 -6.57 5.73 -13.27
C GLY A 30 -5.15 5.29 -13.63
N LEU A 31 -4.94 3.98 -13.70
CA LEU A 31 -3.65 3.41 -14.09
C LEU A 31 -3.43 3.52 -15.61
N GLU A 32 -4.50 3.45 -16.38
CA GLU A 32 -4.52 3.54 -17.84
C GLU A 32 -3.96 4.86 -18.39
N LYS A 33 -4.02 5.94 -17.59
CA LYS A 33 -3.37 7.22 -17.89
C LYS A 33 -1.84 7.11 -17.93
N TYR A 34 -1.27 6.15 -17.22
CA TYR A 34 0.18 5.97 -17.08
C TYR A 34 0.69 4.70 -17.78
N ILE A 35 -0.13 3.66 -17.85
CA ILE A 35 0.21 2.34 -18.38
C ILE A 35 -0.72 2.02 -19.55
N LYS A 36 -0.19 2.01 -20.77
CA LYS A 36 -0.97 1.65 -21.95
C LYS A 36 -1.21 0.14 -22.02
N PRO A 37 -2.30 -0.33 -22.65
CA PRO A 37 -2.48 -1.74 -22.95
C PRO A 37 -1.25 -2.33 -23.64
N ASN A 38 -0.89 -3.58 -23.30
CA ASN A 38 0.28 -4.30 -23.82
C ASN A 38 1.66 -3.71 -23.43
N SER A 39 1.71 -2.74 -22.51
CA SER A 39 2.99 -2.26 -21.98
C SER A 39 3.64 -3.32 -21.10
N LYS A 40 4.96 -3.54 -21.27
CA LYS A 40 5.76 -4.31 -20.33
C LYS A 40 6.20 -3.39 -19.20
N VAL A 41 5.69 -3.63 -17.99
CA VAL A 41 6.00 -2.82 -16.80
C VAL A 41 6.67 -3.66 -15.72
N LEU A 42 7.59 -3.03 -14.96
CA LEU A 42 8.20 -3.62 -13.77
C LEU A 42 7.43 -3.15 -12.54
N ILE A 43 6.93 -4.10 -11.75
CA ILE A 43 6.41 -3.80 -10.42
C ILE A 43 7.58 -3.95 -9.44
N LYS A 44 7.91 -2.87 -8.72
CA LYS A 44 8.91 -2.87 -7.63
C LYS A 44 8.17 -2.84 -6.29
N PRO A 45 7.65 -3.97 -5.80
CA PRO A 45 6.99 -3.98 -4.50
C PRO A 45 8.04 -3.77 -3.40
N ASN A 46 7.90 -2.69 -2.62
CA ASN A 46 8.60 -2.58 -1.35
C ASN A 46 7.72 -3.24 -0.29
N LEU A 47 7.99 -4.50 0.04
CA LEU A 47 7.17 -5.29 0.95
C LEU A 47 7.45 -4.88 2.41
N LEU A 48 6.67 -3.94 2.91
CA LEU A 48 6.62 -3.61 4.34
C LEU A 48 5.75 -4.64 5.06
N MET A 49 6.40 -5.63 5.67
CA MET A 49 5.72 -6.60 6.52
C MET A 49 5.59 -6.07 7.95
N LYS A 50 4.40 -6.24 8.55
CA LYS A 50 4.22 -6.05 10.00
C LYS A 50 5.20 -6.97 10.72
N LYS A 51 6.18 -6.40 11.42
CA LYS A 51 7.00 -7.15 12.36
C LYS A 51 6.06 -7.65 13.45
N VAL A 52 5.73 -8.94 13.43
CA VAL A 52 5.11 -9.57 14.59
C VAL A 52 6.13 -9.47 15.71
N LEU A 53 5.82 -8.66 16.72
CA LEU A 53 6.59 -8.62 17.95
C LEU A 53 6.43 -9.98 18.64
N LYS A 54 7.29 -10.94 18.32
CA LYS A 54 7.52 -12.06 19.24
C LYS A 54 8.13 -11.42 20.49
N LYS A 55 7.51 -11.60 21.66
CA LYS A 55 8.17 -11.33 22.95
C LYS A 55 9.49 -12.11 22.91
N GLN A 56 10.60 -11.43 22.60
CA GLN A 56 11.90 -11.95 22.94
C GLN A 56 11.92 -11.90 24.46
N GLN A 57 11.78 -13.07 25.07
CA GLN A 57 12.07 -13.25 26.47
C GLN A 57 13.54 -12.86 26.63
N LEU A 58 13.78 -11.62 27.06
CA LEU A 58 15.09 -11.13 27.45
C LEU A 58 15.51 -11.94 28.68
N LEU A 59 16.07 -13.13 28.44
CA LEU A 59 16.89 -13.83 29.41
C LEU A 59 18.22 -13.08 29.48
N ILE A 60 18.20 -11.93 30.14
CA ILE A 60 19.41 -11.37 30.73
C ILE A 60 19.56 -12.12 32.05
N GLN A 61 20.39 -13.17 32.05
CA GLN A 61 20.91 -13.72 33.30
C GLN A 61 21.89 -12.69 33.86
N TRP A 62 21.68 -12.34 35.13
CA TRP A 62 22.56 -11.48 35.93
C TRP A 62 23.91 -12.13 36.16
#